data_AF-A0A2V9VKI0-F1
#
_entry.id   AF-A0A2V9VKI0-F1
#
_cell.length_a   1.000
_cell.length_b   1.000
_cell.length_c   1.000
_cell.angle_alpha   90.00
_cell.angle_beta   90.00
_cell.angle_gamma   90.00
#
_symmetry.space_group_name_H-M   'P 1'
#
loop_
_entity.id
_entity.type
_entity.pdbx_description
1 polymer ?
#
loop_
_entity_poly.entity_id
_entity_poly.type
_entity_poly.pdbx_seq_one_letter_code
_entity_poly.pdbx_strand_id
1 'polypeptide(L)'
;MDDKINILMVDDHPGKLVSYEAILEELGENLIKAHSASEALQHLLKTEIAVVLMDVNMPELDGFELGKMIHAHPRFQNTAIIFISGVRLTDLDRLKGIRGMWERLRRLNGTLEIGSNGRGTRVTATIPLQGTTSPMRQGFA
;
A
#
# COMPACT_ATOMS: atom_id res chain seq x y z
N MET A 1 1.08 5.54 23.25
CA MET A 1 1.97 4.85 22.30
C MET A 1 1.20 4.82 21.02
N ASP A 2 1.72 5.43 19.95
CA ASP A 2 1.09 5.28 18.64
C ASP A 2 1.20 3.81 18.24
N ASP A 3 0.07 3.19 17.93
CA ASP A 3 0.05 1.81 17.47
C ASP A 3 0.75 1.74 16.11
N LYS A 4 1.69 0.80 15.98
CA LYS A 4 2.38 0.55 14.71
C LYS A 4 1.38 0.16 13.63
N ILE A 5 1.59 0.71 12.45
CA ILE A 5 0.76 0.48 11.28
C ILE A 5 1.28 -0.73 10.52
N ASN A 6 0.37 -1.53 9.96
CA ASN A 6 0.73 -2.67 9.13
C ASN A 6 0.86 -2.27 7.65
N ILE A 7 2.04 -2.51 7.09
CA ILE A 7 2.40 -2.31 5.69
C ILE A 7 2.59 -3.69 5.05
N LEU A 8 1.76 -4.03 4.07
CA LEU A 8 1.87 -5.29 3.34
C LEU A 8 2.72 -5.10 2.08
N MET A 9 3.80 -5.85 1.93
CA MET A 9 4.68 -5.85 0.76
C MET A 9 4.45 -7.13 -0.03
N VAL A 10 4.04 -7.01 -1.29
CA VAL A 10 3.68 -8.13 -2.16
C VAL A 10 4.61 -8.17 -3.35
N ASP A 11 5.42 -9.21 -3.44
CA ASP A 11 6.37 -9.44 -4.53
C ASP A 11 6.79 -10.91 -4.54
N ASP A 12 6.79 -11.54 -5.71
CA ASP A 12 7.13 -12.96 -5.88
C ASP A 12 8.65 -13.23 -5.79
N HIS A 13 9.49 -12.19 -5.85
CA HIS A 13 10.93 -12.32 -5.71
C HIS A 13 11.37 -12.01 -4.27
N PRO A 14 11.87 -13.01 -3.51
CA PRO A 14 12.27 -12.80 -2.11
C PRO A 14 13.35 -11.72 -1.93
N GLY A 15 14.27 -11.57 -2.89
CA GLY A 15 15.32 -10.55 -2.84
C GLY A 15 14.79 -9.10 -2.92
N LYS A 16 13.69 -8.88 -3.64
CA LYS A 16 13.03 -7.56 -3.71
C LYS A 16 12.38 -7.23 -2.37
N LEU A 17 11.70 -8.20 -1.75
CA LEU A 17 11.10 -8.02 -0.42
C LEU A 17 12.13 -7.73 0.69
N VAL A 18 13.30 -8.38 0.65
CA VAL A 18 14.41 -8.06 1.58
C VAL A 18 14.90 -6.63 1.36
N SER A 19 15.00 -6.18 0.11
CA SER A 19 15.41 -4.82 -0.21
C SER A 19 14.37 -3.79 0.27
N TYR A 20 13.07 -4.06 0.07
CA TYR A 20 12.01 -3.18 0.56
C TYR A 20 12.01 -3.10 2.09
N GLU A 21 12.17 -4.23 2.77
CA GLU A 21 12.25 -4.27 4.23
C GLU A 21 13.41 -3.41 4.76
N ALA A 22 14.62 -3.57 4.21
CA ALA A 22 15.78 -2.78 4.61
C ALA A 22 15.60 -1.28 4.37
N ILE A 23 14.91 -0.88 3.29
CA ILE A 23 14.61 0.53 3.00
C ILE A 23 13.57 1.10 3.96
N LEU A 24 12.58 0.30 4.37
CA LEU A 24 11.43 0.73 5.16
C LEU A 24 11.60 0.52 6.67
N GLU A 25 12.65 -0.18 7.10
CA GLU A 25 12.93 -0.48 8.52
C GLU A 25 13.00 0.80 9.37
N GLU A 26 13.55 1.88 8.81
CA GLU A 26 13.66 3.20 9.47
C GLU A 26 12.30 3.84 9.82
N LEU A 27 11.21 3.40 9.18
CA LEU A 27 9.85 3.87 9.51
C LEU A 27 9.40 3.36 10.89
N GLY A 28 9.97 2.26 11.40
CA GLY A 28 9.59 1.68 12.68
C GLY A 28 8.22 0.99 12.70
N GLU A 29 7.56 0.85 11.54
CA GLU A 29 6.24 0.24 11.37
C GLU A 29 6.27 -1.29 11.27
N ASN A 30 5.11 -1.94 11.21
CA ASN A 30 5.01 -3.38 11.01
C ASN A 30 5.07 -3.72 9.51
N LEU A 31 6.17 -4.32 9.09
CA LEU A 31 6.36 -4.77 7.70
C LEU A 31 5.93 -6.24 7.56
N ILE A 32 4.95 -6.50 6.71
CA ILE A 32 4.41 -7.83 6.43
C ILE A 32 4.75 -8.19 4.99
N LYS A 33 5.29 -9.39 4.77
CA LYS A 33 5.68 -9.87 3.43
C LYS A 33 4.65 -10.85 2.90
N ALA A 34 4.40 -10.81 1.60
CA ALA A 34 3.68 -11.82 0.86
C ALA A 34 4.39 -12.12 -0.45
N HIS A 35 4.60 -13.40 -0.73
CA HIS A 35 5.29 -13.92 -1.91
C HIS A 35 4.33 -14.30 -3.03
N SER A 36 3.02 -14.15 -2.81
CA SER A 36 2.00 -14.47 -3.80
C SER A 36 0.71 -13.69 -3.55
N ALA A 37 -0.16 -13.65 -4.55
CA ALA A 37 -1.51 -13.10 -4.44
C ALA A 37 -2.33 -13.78 -3.34
N SER A 38 -2.24 -15.11 -3.25
CA SER A 38 -2.94 -15.91 -2.24
C SER A 38 -2.51 -15.54 -0.83
N GLU A 39 -1.20 -15.40 -0.60
CA GLU A 39 -0.65 -14.99 0.70
C GLU A 39 -1.07 -13.56 1.05
N ALA A 40 -1.01 -12.64 0.09
CA ALA A 40 -1.45 -11.25 0.28
C ALA A 40 -2.93 -11.17 0.72
N LEU A 41 -3.81 -11.92 0.07
CA LEU A 41 -5.23 -12.01 0.43
C LEU A 41 -5.42 -12.63 1.82
N GLN A 42 -4.63 -13.65 2.19
CA GLN A 42 -4.67 -14.23 3.53
C GLN A 42 -4.29 -13.21 4.61
N HIS A 43 -3.28 -12.38 4.38
CA HIS A 43 -2.93 -11.29 5.30
C HIS A 43 -4.07 -10.27 5.41
N LEU A 44 -4.63 -9.81 4.30
CA LEU A 44 -5.76 -8.86 4.30
C LEU A 44 -7.00 -9.37 5.06
N LEU A 45 -7.20 -10.69 5.13
CA LEU A 45 -8.28 -11.29 5.90
C LEU A 45 -8.00 -11.34 7.42
N LYS A 46 -6.73 -11.45 7.82
CA LYS A 46 -6.30 -11.67 9.21
C LYS A 46 -5.89 -10.39 9.93
N THR A 47 -5.38 -9.40 9.20
CA THR A 47 -4.77 -8.19 9.74
C THR A 47 -5.33 -6.95 9.08
N GLU A 48 -5.47 -5.87 9.84
CA GLU A 48 -5.82 -4.56 9.29
C GLU A 48 -4.59 -3.95 8.63
N ILE A 49 -4.61 -3.81 7.31
CA ILE A 49 -3.52 -3.27 6.50
C ILE A 49 -3.86 -1.84 6.08
N ALA A 50 -3.00 -0.89 6.44
CA ALA A 50 -3.18 0.51 6.03
C ALA A 50 -2.79 0.72 4.57
N VAL A 51 -1.67 0.12 4.14
CA VAL A 51 -1.15 0.25 2.78
C VAL A 51 -0.53 -1.05 2.29
N VAL A 52 -0.77 -1.35 1.01
CA VAL A 52 -0.14 -2.43 0.27
C VAL A 52 0.88 -1.83 -0.69
N LEU A 53 2.13 -2.25 -0.58
CA LEU A 53 3.17 -2.05 -1.58
C LEU A 53 3.18 -3.27 -2.48
N MET A 54 2.81 -3.11 -3.75
CA MET A 54 2.58 -4.24 -4.64
C MET A 54 3.43 -4.13 -5.90
N ASP A 55 4.22 -5.15 -6.19
CA ASP A 55 4.87 -5.27 -7.48
C ASP A 55 3.84 -5.47 -8.60
N VAL A 56 4.10 -4.84 -9.73
CA VAL A 56 3.25 -4.98 -10.93
C VAL A 56 3.57 -6.27 -11.67
N ASN A 57 4.85 -6.64 -11.73
CA ASN A 57 5.33 -7.71 -12.60
C ASN A 57 5.52 -9.02 -11.84
N MET A 58 4.41 -9.69 -11.51
CA MET A 58 4.44 -11.06 -10.99
C MET A 58 4.02 -12.05 -12.08
N PRO A 59 4.69 -13.22 -12.20
CA PRO A 59 4.53 -14.17 -13.30
C PRO A 59 3.19 -14.92 -13.26
N GLU A 60 2.59 -15.10 -12.09
CA GLU A 60 1.32 -15.84 -11.92
C GLU A 60 0.09 -14.93 -11.97
N LEU A 61 0.21 -13.67 -11.53
CA LEU A 61 -0.90 -12.71 -11.49
C LEU A 61 -0.37 -11.29 -11.64
N ASP A 62 -0.90 -10.52 -12.59
CA ASP A 62 -0.57 -9.10 -12.72
C ASP A 62 -0.95 -8.35 -11.44
N GLY A 63 -0.03 -7.58 -10.86
CA GLY A 63 -0.28 -6.78 -9.66
C GLY A 63 -1.49 -5.85 -9.81
N PHE A 64 -1.77 -5.34 -11.02
CA PHE A 64 -2.99 -4.56 -11.27
C PHE A 64 -4.26 -5.40 -11.12
N GLU A 65 -4.25 -6.66 -11.54
CA GLU A 65 -5.39 -7.57 -11.35
C GLU A 65 -5.60 -7.91 -9.88
N LEU A 66 -4.52 -8.17 -9.14
CA LEU A 66 -4.59 -8.35 -7.69
C LEU A 66 -5.20 -7.11 -7.01
N GLY A 67 -4.77 -5.91 -7.40
CA GLY A 67 -5.35 -4.67 -6.88
C GLY A 67 -6.85 -4.55 -7.12
N LYS A 68 -7.33 -4.96 -8.30
CA LYS A 68 -8.77 -5.01 -8.59
C LYS A 68 -9.49 -6.03 -7.72
N MET A 69 -8.91 -7.22 -7.50
CA MET A 69 -9.50 -8.25 -6.64
C MET A 69 -9.61 -7.78 -5.18
N ILE A 70 -8.56 -7.16 -4.65
CA ILE A 70 -8.56 -6.55 -3.31
C ILE A 70 -9.68 -5.51 -3.22
N HIS A 71 -9.82 -4.64 -4.23
CA HIS A 71 -10.83 -3.58 -4.21
C HIS A 71 -12.27 -4.06 -4.47
N ALA A 72 -12.45 -5.21 -5.13
CA ALA A 72 -13.75 -5.82 -5.33
C ALA A 72 -14.33 -6.40 -4.02
N HIS A 73 -13.48 -6.70 -3.03
CA HIS A 73 -13.91 -7.25 -1.76
C HIS A 73 -14.35 -6.15 -0.78
N PRO A 74 -15.59 -6.16 -0.24
CA PRO A 74 -16.13 -5.05 0.55
C PRO A 74 -15.30 -4.62 1.77
N ARG A 75 -14.60 -5.58 2.40
CA ARG A 75 -13.77 -5.34 3.59
C ARG A 75 -12.50 -4.54 3.31
N PHE A 76 -11.91 -4.69 2.13
CA PHE A 76 -10.64 -4.05 1.75
C PHE A 76 -10.80 -3.16 0.50
N GLN A 77 -12.05 -2.85 0.16
CA GLN A 77 -12.41 -1.97 -0.96
C GLN A 77 -11.76 -0.59 -0.88
N ASN A 78 -11.34 -0.17 0.33
CA ASN A 78 -10.75 1.12 0.66
C ASN A 78 -9.24 1.05 0.99
N THR A 79 -8.62 -0.14 1.00
CA THR A 79 -7.18 -0.30 1.27
C THR A 79 -6.35 0.49 0.27
N ALA A 80 -5.35 1.22 0.77
CA ALA A 80 -4.40 1.95 -0.07
C ALA A 80 -3.44 0.98 -0.76
N ILE A 81 -3.18 1.19 -2.04
CA ILE A 81 -2.27 0.36 -2.83
C ILE A 81 -1.30 1.27 -3.56
N ILE A 82 -0.01 1.04 -3.37
CA ILE A 82 1.10 1.69 -4.08
C ILE A 82 1.75 0.62 -4.95
N PHE A 83 1.77 0.87 -6.25
CA PHE A 83 2.43 -0.01 -7.21
C PHE A 83 3.93 0.29 -7.26
N ILE A 84 4.75 -0.75 -7.08
CA ILE A 84 6.20 -0.71 -7.28
C ILE A 84 6.49 -1.36 -8.63
N SER A 85 7.39 -0.78 -9.42
CA SER A 85 7.85 -1.37 -10.67
C SER A 85 9.34 -1.13 -10.85
N GLY A 86 10.11 -2.21 -10.96
CA GLY A 86 11.54 -2.18 -11.30
C GLY A 86 11.83 -2.08 -12.81
N VAL A 87 10.79 -2.06 -13.65
CA VAL A 87 10.91 -2.09 -15.12
C VAL A 87 10.32 -0.84 -15.76
N ARG A 88 10.70 -0.61 -17.02
CA ARG A 88 10.23 0.50 -17.85
C ARG A 88 8.74 0.34 -18.16
N LEU A 89 7.89 0.82 -17.26
CA LEU A 89 6.44 0.89 -17.44
C LEU A 89 6.09 1.63 -18.74
N THR A 90 5.07 1.16 -19.45
CA THR A 90 4.50 1.93 -20.55
C THR A 90 3.81 3.19 -20.02
N ASP A 91 3.60 4.20 -20.86
CA ASP A 91 2.87 5.39 -20.46
C ASP A 91 1.42 5.07 -20.03
N LEU A 92 0.81 4.05 -20.65
CA LEU A 92 -0.52 3.56 -20.25
C LEU A 92 -0.51 2.96 -18.84
N ASP A 93 0.51 2.19 -18.48
CA ASP A 93 0.59 1.56 -17.15
C ASP A 93 0.85 2.59 -16.05
N ARG A 94 1.66 3.62 -16.35
CA ARG A 94 1.83 4.78 -15.47
C ARG A 94 0.52 5.52 -15.26
N LEU A 95 -0.24 5.77 -16.32
CA LEU A 95 -1.53 6.45 -16.24
C LEU A 95 -2.55 5.63 -15.45
N LYS A 96 -2.59 4.30 -15.62
CA LYS A 96 -3.44 3.42 -14.81
C LYS A 96 -3.07 3.52 -13.33
N GLY A 97 -1.78 3.44 -12.98
CA GLY A 97 -1.30 3.55 -11.61
C GLY A 97 -1.66 4.90 -10.97
N ILE A 98 -1.35 6.00 -11.64
CA ILE A 98 -1.64 7.36 -11.16
C ILE A 98 -3.15 7.57 -10.98
N ARG A 99 -3.96 7.15 -11.97
CA ARG A 99 -5.42 7.28 -11.90
C ARG A 99 -5.99 6.47 -10.74
N GLY A 100 -5.56 5.21 -10.57
CA GLY A 100 -6.01 4.36 -9.47
C GLY A 100 -5.68 4.95 -8.10
N MET A 101 -4.45 5.45 -7.94
CA MET A 101 -4.02 6.14 -6.72
C MET A 101 -4.83 7.41 -6.46
N TRP A 102 -5.08 8.24 -7.48
CA TRP A 102 -5.86 9.47 -7.33
C TRP A 102 -7.32 9.21 -6.96
N GLU A 103 -7.99 8.27 -7.64
CA GLU A 103 -9.35 7.87 -7.32
C GLU A 103 -9.45 7.36 -5.88
N ARG A 104 -8.41 6.66 -5.40
CA ARG A 104 -8.30 6.19 -4.03
C ARG A 104 -8.19 7.32 -3.02
N LEU A 105 -7.23 8.23 -3.22
CA LEU A 105 -7.02 9.37 -2.35
C LEU A 105 -8.30 10.19 -2.22
N ARG A 106 -9.00 10.43 -3.33
CA ARG A 106 -10.27 11.15 -3.33
C ARG A 106 -11.36 10.47 -2.49
N ARG A 107 -11.43 9.13 -2.49
CA ARG A 107 -12.41 8.38 -1.67
C ARG A 107 -12.07 8.38 -0.18
N LEU A 108 -10.79 8.50 0.16
CA LEU A 108 -10.29 8.49 1.53
C LEU A 108 -10.11 9.89 2.13
N ASN A 109 -10.55 10.96 1.45
CA ASN A 109 -10.23 12.35 1.81
C ASN A 109 -8.71 12.61 1.94
N GLY A 110 -7.90 11.88 1.17
CA GLY A 110 -6.47 12.03 1.07
C GLY A 110 -6.05 13.15 0.11
N THR A 111 -4.78 13.50 0.15
CA THR A 111 -4.17 14.51 -0.72
C THR A 111 -3.08 13.90 -1.61
N LEU A 112 -2.89 14.47 -2.79
CA LEU A 112 -1.78 14.17 -3.69
C LEU A 112 -1.09 15.47 -4.07
N GLU A 113 0.17 15.61 -3.72
CA GLU A 113 1.01 16.73 -4.12
C GLU A 113 2.08 16.24 -5.10
N ILE A 114 2.19 16.91 -6.24
CA ILE A 114 3.21 16.61 -7.25
C ILE A 114 4.03 17.88 -7.46
N GLY A 115 5.34 17.78 -7.24
CA GLY A 115 6.28 18.88 -7.44
C GLY A 115 7.54 18.42 -8.16
N SER A 116 8.20 19.32 -8.89
CA SER A 116 9.53 19.07 -9.45
C SER A 116 10.58 19.70 -8.55
N ASN A 117 11.68 18.99 -8.27
CA ASN A 117 12.80 19.51 -7.48
C ASN A 117 14.10 19.65 -8.30
N GLY A 118 14.01 19.65 -9.63
CA GLY A 118 15.16 19.76 -10.53
C GLY A 118 16.02 18.49 -10.66
N ARG A 119 15.79 17.47 -9.83
CA ARG A 119 16.40 16.13 -9.94
C ARG A 119 15.39 15.03 -10.27
N GLY A 120 14.11 15.36 -10.26
CA GLY A 120 13.01 14.47 -10.58
C GLY A 120 11.67 15.04 -10.12
N THR A 121 10.65 14.19 -10.19
CA THR A 121 9.31 14.49 -9.70
C THR A 121 9.14 13.90 -8.31
N ARG A 122 8.85 14.75 -7.32
CA ARG A 122 8.41 14.33 -5.99
C ARG A 122 6.89 14.18 -6.01
N VAL A 123 6.41 13.02 -5.59
CA VAL A 123 4.99 12.73 -5.40
C VAL A 123 4.77 12.42 -3.91
N THR A 124 3.97 13.24 -3.24
CA THR A 124 3.58 13.03 -1.84
C THR A 124 2.10 12.68 -1.83
N ALA A 125 1.75 11.51 -1.30
CA ALA A 125 0.37 11.11 -1.07
C ALA A 125 0.11 11.05 0.43
N THR A 126 -0.95 11.73 0.90
CA THR A 126 -1.36 11.68 2.30
C THR A 126 -2.70 10.96 2.40
N ILE A 127 -2.78 9.98 3.29
CA ILE A 127 -4.02 9.25 3.56
C ILE A 127 -4.34 9.46 5.03
N PRO A 128 -5.47 10.12 5.38
CA PRO A 128 -5.88 10.21 6.77
C PRO A 128 -6.29 8.81 7.25
N LEU A 129 -5.56 8.27 8.21
CA LEU A 129 -5.92 7.02 8.86
C LEU A 129 -7.14 7.26 9.74
N GLN A 130 -8.24 6.54 9.50
CA GLN A 130 -9.40 6.61 10.37
C GLN A 130 -9.14 5.76 11.62
N GLY A 131 -8.85 6.42 12.75
CA GLY A 131 -9.06 5.91 14.10
C GLY A 131 -8.12 4.79 14.59
N THR A 132 -6.92 5.17 15.06
CA THR A 132 -6.37 4.60 16.31
C THR A 132 -6.85 5.42 17.51
N THR A 133 -8.13 5.81 17.54
CA THR A 133 -8.72 6.25 18.81
C THR A 133 -8.94 5.02 19.66
N SER A 134 -7.91 4.64 20.41
CA SER A 134 -8.08 3.86 21.62
C SER A 134 -9.19 4.56 22.41
N PRO A 135 -10.30 3.88 22.76
CA PRO A 135 -11.31 4.50 23.59
C PRO A 135 -10.61 4.83 24.92
N MET A 136 -10.41 6.12 25.16
CA MET A 136 -10.04 6.69 26.43
C MET A 136 -10.90 5.97 27.47
N ARG A 137 -10.27 5.10 28.29
CA ARG A 137 -10.93 4.46 29.43
C ARG A 137 -11.39 5.60 30.33
N GLN A 138 -12.66 5.98 30.16
CA GLN A 138 -13.37 6.74 31.17
C GLN A 138 -13.32 5.94 32.46
N GLY A 139 -13.09 6.65 33.55
CA GLY A 139 -12.80 6.10 34.85
C GLY A 139 -13.83 5.07 35.33
N PHE A 140 -13.32 4.13 36.10
CA PHE A 140 -14.07 3.54 37.19
C PHE A 140 -13.27 3.79 38.46
N ALA A 141 -13.91 4.55 39.34
CA ALA A 141 -13.80 4.66 40.80
C ALA A 141 -12.42 4.41 41.46
#